data_AF-A0A2N3HSI4-F1
#
_entry.id   AF-A0A2N3HSI4-F1
#
_cell.length_a   1.000
_cell.length_b   1.000
_cell.length_c   1.000
_cell.angle_alpha   90.00
_cell.angle_beta   90.00
_cell.angle_gamma   90.00
#
_symmetry.space_group_name_H-M   'P 1'
#
loop_
_entity.id
_entity.type
_entity.pdbx_description
1 polymer ?
#
loop_
_entity_poly.entity_id
_entity_poly.type
_entity_poly.pdbx_seq_one_letter_code
_entity_poly.pdbx_strand_id
1 'polypeptide(L)'
;MNDENTPIHLKAIHQHFSNLFNAYSKYINSKYQRTGSLFERPFKRKLVDDETYFRTLILYIHNNPIHHGFTDMAIDYLWSSYLTCLSDKPTKLKRKEVMEYFDDEANFKFMHQQQVDFIKIDEWLEI
;
A
#
# COMPACT_ATOMS: atom_id res chain seq x y z
N MET A 1 -38.80 9.90 -16.64
CA MET A 1 -37.70 9.85 -17.63
C MET A 1 -36.43 9.70 -16.82
N ASN A 2 -35.94 8.46 -16.69
CA ASN A 2 -34.69 8.16 -16.00
C ASN A 2 -33.57 8.28 -17.02
N ASP A 3 -32.71 9.26 -16.83
CA ASP A 3 -31.51 9.46 -17.65
C ASP A 3 -30.47 8.40 -17.26
N GLU A 4 -30.57 7.22 -17.87
CA GLU A 4 -29.62 6.11 -17.71
C GLU A 4 -28.31 6.32 -18.49
N ASN A 5 -28.05 7.52 -19.04
CA ASN A 5 -26.92 7.73 -19.93
C ASN A 5 -26.05 8.95 -19.57
N THR A 6 -26.01 9.34 -18.30
CA THR A 6 -24.98 10.29 -17.83
C THR A 6 -23.62 9.58 -17.86
N PRO A 7 -22.64 10.03 -18.66
CA PRO A 7 -21.31 9.43 -18.67
C PRO A 7 -20.73 9.51 -17.27
N ILE A 8 -20.33 8.38 -16.69
CA ILE A 8 -19.58 8.37 -15.44
C ILE A 8 -18.27 9.09 -15.72
N HIS A 9 -18.20 10.38 -15.40
CA HIS A 9 -16.96 11.14 -15.46
C HIS A 9 -16.07 10.62 -14.32
N LEU A 10 -15.30 9.57 -14.60
CA LEU A 10 -14.29 9.09 -13.69
C LEU A 10 -13.32 10.24 -13.44
N LYS A 11 -13.08 10.56 -12.16
CA LYS A 11 -12.05 11.53 -11.81
C LYS A 11 -10.71 11.00 -12.29
N ALA A 12 -9.82 11.88 -12.72
CA ALA A 12 -8.46 11.49 -13.01
C ALA A 12 -7.84 10.80 -11.77
N ILE A 13 -7.08 9.73 -11.97
CA ILE A 13 -6.56 8.87 -10.89
C ILE A 13 -5.85 9.69 -9.80
N HIS A 14 -5.05 10.70 -10.21
CA HIS A 14 -4.33 11.58 -9.30
C HIS A 14 -5.25 12.41 -8.38
N GLN A 15 -6.49 12.68 -8.78
CA GLN A 15 -7.46 13.46 -8.00
C GLN A 15 -7.90 12.70 -6.75
N HIS A 16 -7.95 11.37 -6.78
CA HIS A 16 -8.28 10.57 -5.60
C HIS A 16 -7.21 10.72 -4.51
N PHE A 17 -5.93 10.63 -4.87
CA PHE A 17 -4.81 10.88 -3.96
C PHE A 17 -4.78 12.33 -3.48
N SER A 18 -5.00 13.30 -4.37
CA SER A 18 -5.08 14.72 -4.00
C SER A 18 -6.15 14.98 -2.94
N ASN A 19 -7.35 14.40 -3.12
CA ASN A 19 -8.44 14.54 -2.15
C ASN A 19 -8.08 13.90 -0.80
N LEU A 20 -7.49 12.70 -0.80
CA LEU A 20 -7.04 12.00 0.40
C LEU A 20 -6.01 12.82 1.19
N PHE A 21 -4.94 13.27 0.53
CA PHE A 21 -3.87 14.03 1.17
C PHE A 21 -4.36 15.37 1.70
N ASN A 22 -5.22 16.07 0.95
CA ASN A 22 -5.79 17.33 1.39
C ASN A 22 -6.73 17.15 2.60
N ALA A 23 -7.60 16.14 2.58
CA ALA A 23 -8.50 15.84 3.70
C ALA A 23 -7.70 15.48 4.97
N TYR A 24 -6.70 14.62 4.84
CA TYR A 24 -5.86 14.21 5.96
C TYR A 24 -5.03 15.38 6.53
N SER A 25 -4.39 16.18 5.66
CA SER A 25 -3.63 17.37 6.10
C SER A 25 -4.52 18.37 6.83
N LYS A 26 -5.73 18.63 6.33
CA LYS A 26 -6.71 19.51 6.99
C LYS A 26 -7.08 19.01 8.38
N TYR A 27 -7.33 17.69 8.51
CA TYR A 27 -7.64 17.08 9.80
C TYR A 27 -6.49 17.23 10.79
N ILE A 28 -5.27 16.87 10.39
CA ILE A 28 -4.08 16.98 11.26
C ILE A 28 -3.80 18.43 11.65
N ASN A 29 -3.86 19.36 10.70
CA ASN A 29 -3.65 20.79 10.97
C ASN A 29 -4.69 21.34 11.96
N SER A 30 -5.96 20.99 11.78
CA SER A 30 -7.02 21.37 12.71
C SER A 30 -6.84 20.74 14.10
N LYS A 31 -6.60 19.43 14.17
CA LYS A 31 -6.49 18.68 15.43
C LYS A 31 -5.29 19.11 16.29
N TYR A 32 -4.16 19.37 15.65
CA TYR A 32 -2.90 19.68 16.35
C TYR A 32 -2.49 21.15 16.25
N GLN A 33 -3.40 22.03 15.81
CA GLN A 33 -3.16 23.47 15.64
C GLN A 33 -1.91 23.78 14.81
N ARG A 34 -1.66 22.97 13.78
CA ARG A 34 -0.54 23.13 12.83
C ARG A 34 -0.99 23.91 11.59
N THR A 35 -0.02 24.45 10.88
CA THR A 35 -0.21 25.07 9.55
C THR A 35 0.80 24.48 8.55
N GLY A 36 0.54 24.66 7.26
CA GLY A 36 1.42 24.20 6.18
C GLY A 36 1.12 22.80 5.65
N SER A 37 2.03 22.30 4.79
CA SER A 37 1.94 20.98 4.17
C SER A 37 2.32 19.88 5.17
N LEU A 38 1.58 18.77 5.15
CA LEU A 38 1.93 17.56 5.91
C LEU A 38 2.76 16.57 5.08
N PHE A 39 2.52 16.52 3.77
CA PHE A 39 3.17 15.58 2.86
C PHE A 39 4.27 16.28 2.06
N GLU A 40 5.35 15.55 1.80
CA GLU A 40 6.37 15.95 0.83
C GLU A 40 5.82 15.85 -0.60
N ARG A 41 6.31 16.71 -1.50
CA ARG A 41 5.88 16.78 -2.90
C ARG A 41 7.10 16.83 -3.82
N PRO A 42 7.04 16.22 -5.03
CA PRO A 42 5.94 15.41 -5.55
C PRO A 42 5.94 13.97 -5.00
N PHE A 43 4.77 13.32 -4.93
CA PHE A 43 4.73 11.88 -4.67
C PHE A 43 5.18 11.12 -5.92
N LYS A 44 6.06 10.13 -5.74
CA LYS A 44 6.54 9.28 -6.84
C LYS A 44 5.48 8.24 -7.22
N ARG A 45 5.51 7.81 -8.48
CA ARG A 45 4.69 6.70 -8.98
C ARG A 45 5.51 5.89 -9.97
N LYS A 46 5.44 4.56 -9.87
CA LYS A 46 6.10 3.64 -10.78
C LYS A 46 5.07 2.65 -11.30
N LEU A 47 5.11 2.36 -12.60
CA LEU A 47 4.21 1.40 -13.22
C LEU A 47 4.61 -0.01 -12.75
N VAL A 48 3.62 -0.80 -12.33
CA VAL A 48 3.77 -2.23 -12.09
C VAL A 48 3.26 -2.94 -13.33
N ASP A 49 4.17 -3.50 -14.12
CA ASP A 49 3.91 -4.14 -15.41
C ASP A 49 4.31 -5.62 -15.46
N ASP A 50 4.93 -6.13 -14.39
CA ASP A 50 5.33 -7.53 -14.26
C ASP A 50 4.91 -8.11 -12.90
N GLU A 51 4.63 -9.42 -12.92
CA GLU A 51 4.20 -10.18 -11.75
C GLU A 51 5.30 -10.35 -10.70
N THR A 52 6.54 -10.61 -11.13
CA THR A 52 7.68 -10.72 -10.21
C THR A 52 7.88 -9.40 -9.49
N TYR A 53 7.73 -8.30 -10.21
CA TYR A 53 7.76 -6.98 -9.59
C TYR A 53 6.61 -6.80 -8.59
N PHE A 54 5.38 -7.14 -8.96
CA PHE A 54 4.24 -7.04 -8.04
C PHE A 54 4.43 -7.83 -6.74
N ARG A 55 4.93 -9.08 -6.83
CA ARG A 55 5.25 -9.92 -5.67
C ARG A 55 6.31 -9.28 -4.78
N THR A 56 7.38 -8.79 -5.39
CA THR A 56 8.48 -8.10 -4.68
C THR A 56 7.98 -6.85 -3.96
N LEU A 57 7.10 -6.08 -4.59
CA LEU A 57 6.49 -4.88 -4.00
C LEU A 57 5.65 -5.21 -2.77
N ILE A 58 4.86 -6.29 -2.82
CA ILE A 58 4.07 -6.74 -1.66
C ILE A 58 4.98 -7.10 -0.48
N LEU A 59 6.04 -7.89 -0.74
CA LEU A 59 7.02 -8.26 0.27
C LEU A 59 7.70 -7.04 0.88
N TYR A 60 8.11 -6.09 0.03
CA TYR A 60 8.69 -4.82 0.48
C TYR A 60 7.73 -4.06 1.39
N ILE A 61 6.48 -3.84 0.98
CA ILE A 61 5.50 -3.07 1.76
C ILE A 61 5.26 -3.71 3.14
N HIS A 62 5.12 -5.04 3.20
CA HIS A 62 4.87 -5.74 4.46
C HIS A 62 6.11 -5.82 5.35
N ASN A 63 7.32 -5.86 4.78
CA ASN A 63 8.57 -5.89 5.52
C ASN A 63 9.20 -4.50 5.75
N ASN A 64 8.62 -3.42 5.21
CA ASN A 64 9.08 -2.05 5.43
C ASN A 64 9.19 -1.66 6.92
N PRO A 65 8.26 -2.09 7.81
CA PRO A 65 8.43 -1.89 9.24
C PRO A 65 9.66 -2.58 9.83
N ILE A 66 10.05 -3.75 9.31
CA ILE A 66 11.27 -4.46 9.72
C ILE A 66 12.49 -3.74 9.18
N HIS A 67 12.46 -3.38 7.90
CA HIS A 67 13.54 -2.66 7.22
C HIS A 67 13.97 -1.39 7.96
N HIS A 68 12.99 -0.60 8.42
CA HIS A 68 13.24 0.63 9.17
C HIS A 68 13.34 0.44 10.69
N GLY A 69 13.36 -0.80 11.19
CA GLY A 69 13.59 -1.10 12.61
C GLY A 69 12.43 -0.78 13.55
N PHE A 70 11.19 -0.73 13.05
CA PHE A 70 10.00 -0.55 13.88
C PHE A 70 9.53 -1.84 14.56
N THR A 71 9.86 -3.00 14.00
CA THR A 71 9.47 -4.33 14.50
C THR A 71 10.42 -5.41 13.99
N ASP A 72 10.45 -6.56 14.66
CA ASP A 72 11.24 -7.72 14.23
C ASP A 72 10.49 -8.61 13.22
N MET A 73 9.15 -8.59 13.24
CA MET A 73 8.31 -9.40 12.36
C MET A 73 7.14 -8.61 11.76
N ALA A 74 6.76 -8.96 10.53
CA ALA A 74 5.66 -8.32 9.81
C ALA A 74 4.30 -8.49 10.52
N ILE A 75 4.14 -9.60 11.26
CA ILE A 75 2.92 -9.89 12.03
C ILE A 75 2.68 -8.90 13.18
N ASP A 76 3.74 -8.31 13.72
CA ASP A 76 3.66 -7.40 14.86
C ASP A 76 3.28 -5.97 14.43
N TYR A 77 3.39 -5.66 13.13
CA TYR A 77 3.01 -4.34 12.60
C TYR A 77 1.55 -4.30 12.15
N LEU A 78 0.68 -3.88 13.07
CA LEU A 78 -0.78 -3.84 12.88
C LEU A 78 -1.26 -2.89 11.77
N TRP A 79 -0.43 -1.93 11.34
CA TRP A 79 -0.79 -0.91 10.35
C TRP A 79 -0.38 -1.30 8.92
N SER A 80 -0.40 -2.59 8.61
CA SER A 80 -0.21 -3.12 7.26
C SER A 80 -1.36 -4.03 6.83
N SER A 81 -1.43 -4.34 5.53
CA SER A 81 -2.37 -5.33 5.00
C SER A 81 -1.99 -6.78 5.30
N TYR A 82 -0.80 -7.06 5.83
CA TYR A 82 -0.30 -8.42 6.04
C TYR A 82 -1.28 -9.29 6.84
N LEU A 83 -1.70 -8.81 8.01
CA LEU A 83 -2.70 -9.49 8.85
C LEU A 83 -4.07 -9.61 8.18
N THR A 84 -4.44 -8.65 7.33
CA THR A 84 -5.71 -8.68 6.60
C THR A 84 -5.70 -9.77 5.52
N CYS A 85 -4.55 -10.01 4.89
CA CYS A 85 -4.36 -11.08 3.93
C CYS A 85 -4.48 -12.46 4.59
N LEU A 86 -3.99 -12.61 5.82
CA LEU A 86 -4.01 -13.86 6.59
C LEU A 86 -5.31 -14.10 7.39
N SER A 87 -6.21 -13.13 7.44
CA SER A 87 -7.43 -13.22 8.23
C SER A 87 -8.62 -13.63 7.39
N ASP A 88 -9.57 -14.36 7.98
CA ASP A 88 -10.86 -14.65 7.34
C ASP A 88 -11.90 -13.53 7.48
N LYS A 89 -11.62 -12.50 8.32
CA LYS A 89 -12.57 -11.42 8.59
C LYS A 89 -12.97 -10.67 7.32
N PRO A 90 -14.24 -10.23 7.16
CA PRO A 90 -14.66 -9.49 5.97
C PRO A 90 -13.78 -8.27 5.69
N THR A 91 -13.40 -8.07 4.43
CA THR A 91 -12.54 -6.96 4.01
C THR A 91 -12.90 -6.52 2.60
N LYS A 92 -12.57 -5.26 2.27
CA LYS A 92 -12.63 -4.74 0.89
C LYS A 92 -11.35 -5.05 0.10
N LEU A 93 -10.31 -5.54 0.78
CA LEU A 93 -9.07 -5.95 0.13
C LEU A 93 -9.32 -7.18 -0.75
N LYS A 94 -8.82 -7.14 -1.97
CA LYS A 94 -8.81 -8.28 -2.90
C LYS A 94 -7.76 -9.32 -2.49
N ARG A 95 -7.85 -9.82 -1.26
CA ARG A 95 -6.83 -10.71 -0.66
C ARG A 95 -6.67 -12.04 -1.39
N LYS A 96 -7.74 -12.53 -2.04
CA LYS A 96 -7.67 -13.75 -2.86
C LYS A 96 -6.76 -13.55 -4.07
N GLU A 97 -6.96 -12.46 -4.81
CA GLU A 97 -6.09 -12.07 -5.93
C GLU A 97 -4.64 -11.89 -5.46
N VAL A 98 -4.41 -11.26 -4.30
CA VAL A 98 -3.07 -11.15 -3.72
C VAL A 98 -2.47 -12.53 -3.41
N MET A 99 -3.25 -13.44 -2.83
CA MET A 99 -2.78 -14.77 -2.44
C MET A 99 -2.43 -15.66 -3.64
N GLU A 100 -3.13 -15.50 -4.77
CA GLU A 100 -2.86 -16.24 -6.01
C GLU A 100 -1.41 -16.05 -6.50
N TYR A 101 -0.83 -14.86 -6.29
CA TYR A 101 0.57 -14.57 -6.62
C TYR A 101 1.60 -15.28 -5.73
N PHE A 102 1.15 -15.96 -4.67
CA PHE A 102 2.01 -16.69 -3.74
C PHE A 102 1.61 -18.16 -3.65
N ASP A 103 0.78 -18.67 -4.57
CA ASP A 103 0.25 -20.03 -4.62
C ASP A 103 -0.69 -20.37 -3.45
N ASP A 104 -0.22 -20.26 -2.22
CA ASP A 104 -0.96 -20.53 -1.00
C ASP A 104 -0.50 -19.67 0.19
N GLU A 105 -1.25 -19.77 1.29
CA GLU A 105 -0.95 -19.04 2.53
C GLU A 105 0.40 -19.44 3.15
N ALA A 106 0.80 -20.71 3.02
CA ALA A 106 2.05 -21.19 3.59
C ALA A 106 3.25 -20.58 2.88
N ASN A 107 3.22 -20.54 1.55
CA ASN A 107 4.24 -19.90 0.73
C ASN A 107 4.20 -18.37 0.88
N PHE A 108 3.02 -17.75 1.02
CA PHE A 108 2.90 -16.34 1.38
C PHE A 108 3.65 -16.04 2.68
N LYS A 109 3.41 -16.80 3.76
CA LYS A 109 4.13 -16.62 5.03
C LYS A 109 5.62 -16.88 4.89
N PHE A 110 6.00 -17.97 4.22
CA PHE A 110 7.39 -18.37 4.01
C PHE A 110 8.19 -17.26 3.30
N MET A 111 7.64 -16.71 2.21
CA MET A 111 8.28 -15.64 1.44
C MET A 111 8.45 -14.35 2.26
N HIS A 112 7.51 -14.04 3.16
CA HIS A 112 7.61 -12.86 4.05
C HIS A 112 8.67 -13.03 5.15
N GLN A 113 9.04 -14.27 5.49
CA GLN A 113 10.10 -14.58 6.45
C GLN A 113 11.50 -14.61 5.82
N GLN A 114 11.59 -14.66 4.48
CA GLN A 114 12.87 -14.60 3.79
C GLN A 114 13.48 -13.21 3.88
N GLN A 115 14.81 -13.15 3.85
CA GLN A 115 15.52 -11.88 3.80
C GLN A 115 15.17 -11.17 2.48
N VAL A 116 14.53 -10.01 2.61
CA VAL A 116 14.30 -9.12 1.47
C VAL A 116 15.59 -8.33 1.23
N ASP A 117 16.09 -8.36 -0.01
CA ASP A 117 17.19 -7.50 -0.43
C ASP A 117 16.67 -6.08 -0.61
N PHE A 118 16.66 -5.33 0.48
CA PHE A 118 16.16 -3.96 0.49
C PHE A 118 17.05 -3.01 -0.31
N ILE A 119 18.37 -3.25 -0.37
CA ILE A 119 19.28 -2.40 -1.15
C ILE A 119 18.88 -2.41 -2.61
N LYS A 120 18.64 -3.61 -3.16
CA LYS A 120 18.19 -3.76 -4.54
C LYS A 120 16.82 -3.11 -4.78
N ILE A 121 15.93 -3.14 -3.79
CA ILE A 121 14.60 -2.54 -3.93
C ILE A 121 14.66 -1.02 -3.83
N ASP A 122 15.50 -0.47 -2.95
CA ASP A 122 15.69 0.98 -2.78
C ASP A 122 16.34 1.59 -4.04
N GLU A 123 17.39 0.96 -4.56
CA GLU A 123 18.01 1.32 -5.85
C GLU A 123 16.96 1.32 -6.97
N TRP A 124 16.08 0.31 -6.96
CA TRP A 124 15.03 0.17 -7.95
C TRP A 124 13.88 1.18 -7.73
N LEU A 125 13.57 1.57 -6.49
CA LEU A 125 12.58 2.60 -6.15
C LEU A 125 13.12 4.03 -6.30
N GLU A 126 14.43 4.17 -6.51
CA GLU A 126 15.15 5.43 -6.61
C GLU A 126 14.99 6.29 -5.34
N ILE A 127 15.03 5.66 -4.16
CA ILE A 127 14.87 6.33 -2.85
C ILE A 127 16.12 6.20 -1.98
#